data_AF-A0A6P7SCQ6-F1
#
_entry.id   AF-A0A6P7SCQ6-F1
#
_cell.length_a   1.000
_cell.length_b   1.000
_cell.length_c   1.000
_cell.angle_alpha   90.00
_cell.angle_beta   90.00
_cell.angle_gamma   90.00
#
_symmetry.space_group_name_H-M   'P 1'
#
loop_
_entity.id
_entity.type
_entity.pdbx_description
1 polymer ?
#
loop_
_entity_poly.entity_id
_entity_poly.type
_entity_poly.pdbx_seq_one_letter_code
_entity_poly.pdbx_strand_id
1 'polypeptide(L)'
;MPHPSSLSKSSLSRSRFESQLRSIAIQQAEDEEKMRNERMKTEKLIGQLKAAEARGRLRVMRISFQTAKTQEIKHLIACQKSALKAVRLQALVPPKQTKGNMKDLLSKVDRDRVELLLNDYEGLLTNRTI
;
A
#
# COMPACT_ATOMS: atom_id res chain seq x y z
N MET A 1 -55.22 12.61 60.64
CA MET A 1 -54.05 13.28 60.03
C MET A 1 -52.96 12.22 59.83
N PRO A 2 -52.61 11.78 58.61
CA PRO A 2 -51.52 10.83 58.41
C PRO A 2 -50.19 11.57 58.18
N HIS A 3 -49.10 11.07 58.77
CA HIS A 3 -47.75 11.61 58.68
C HIS A 3 -47.04 11.18 57.37
N PRO A 4 -46.15 12.03 56.80
CA PRO A 4 -45.49 11.74 55.53
C PRO A 4 -44.32 10.76 55.66
N SER A 5 -44.39 9.76 54.79
CA SER A 5 -43.44 8.70 54.41
C SER A 5 -41.94 9.02 54.50
N SER A 6 -41.22 8.22 55.31
CA SER A 6 -39.75 8.16 55.37
C SER A 6 -39.11 7.29 54.25
N LEU A 7 -39.91 6.71 53.36
CA LEU A 7 -39.50 5.74 52.32
C LEU A 7 -38.89 6.38 51.04
N SER A 8 -38.87 7.71 50.91
CA SER A 8 -38.45 8.38 49.67
C SER A 8 -36.93 8.60 49.54
N LYS A 9 -36.20 8.72 50.66
CA LYS A 9 -34.75 9.02 50.62
C LYS A 9 -33.91 7.79 50.24
N SER A 10 -34.30 6.59 50.68
CA SER A 10 -33.60 5.34 50.36
C SER A 10 -33.80 4.92 48.90
N SER A 11 -34.99 5.16 48.34
CA SER A 11 -35.31 4.91 46.93
C SER A 11 -34.55 5.84 45.98
N LEU A 12 -34.38 7.12 46.33
CA LEU A 12 -33.54 8.05 45.57
C LEU A 12 -32.06 7.64 45.55
N SER A 13 -31.50 7.20 46.68
CA SER A 13 -30.11 6.72 46.75
C SER A 13 -29.88 5.45 45.93
N ARG A 14 -30.86 4.53 45.93
CA ARG A 14 -30.81 3.30 45.12
C ARG A 14 -30.90 3.60 43.62
N SER A 15 -31.77 4.53 43.22
CA SER A 15 -31.88 4.97 41.83
C SER A 15 -30.59 5.62 41.30
N ARG A 16 -29.91 6.43 42.11
CA ARG A 16 -28.60 7.01 41.75
C ARG A 16 -27.52 5.96 41.59
N PHE A 17 -27.48 4.96 42.48
CA PHE A 17 -26.53 3.86 42.41
C PHE A 17 -26.74 3.00 41.15
N GLU A 18 -28.00 2.70 40.82
CA GLU A 18 -28.35 1.98 39.58
C GLU A 18 -27.97 2.78 38.32
N SER A 19 -28.15 4.10 38.34
CA SER A 19 -27.72 4.97 37.24
C SER A 19 -26.19 4.97 37.07
N GLN A 20 -25.43 4.98 38.17
CA GLN A 20 -23.96 4.90 38.14
C GLN A 20 -23.47 3.55 37.60
N LEU A 21 -24.10 2.44 38.00
CA LEU A 21 -23.77 1.12 37.48
C LEU A 21 -24.06 1.02 35.97
N ARG A 22 -25.17 1.61 35.49
CA ARG A 22 -25.46 1.68 34.05
C ARG A 22 -24.45 2.51 33.28
N SER A 23 -24.03 3.67 33.79
CA SER A 23 -22.99 4.47 33.12
C SER A 23 -21.64 3.76 33.06
N ILE A 24 -21.27 3.02 34.12
CA ILE A 24 -20.04 2.21 34.13
C ILE A 24 -20.12 1.09 33.11
N ALA A 25 -21.26 0.39 33.03
CA ALA A 25 -21.46 -0.68 32.05
C ALA A 25 -21.42 -0.15 30.59
N ILE A 26 -22.00 1.03 30.35
CA ILE A 26 -21.93 1.70 29.04
C ILE A 26 -20.49 2.07 28.69
N GLN A 27 -19.75 2.70 29.61
CA GLN A 27 -18.33 3.03 29.39
C GLN A 27 -17.48 1.78 29.14
N GLN A 28 -17.71 0.70 29.88
CA GLN A 28 -17.01 -0.57 29.65
C GLN A 28 -17.31 -1.15 28.26
N ALA A 29 -18.57 -1.10 27.81
CA ALA A 29 -18.94 -1.55 26.47
C ALA A 29 -18.31 -0.69 25.36
N GLU A 30 -18.28 0.64 25.56
CA GLU A 30 -17.64 1.58 24.63
C GLU A 30 -16.12 1.36 24.57
N ASP A 31 -15.46 1.12 25.70
CA ASP A 31 -14.03 0.83 25.78
C ASP A 31 -13.70 -0.53 25.12
N GLU A 32 -14.52 -1.55 25.32
CA GLU A 32 -14.38 -2.85 24.65
C GLU A 32 -14.54 -2.73 23.13
N GLU A 33 -15.52 -1.96 22.66
CA GLU A 33 -15.72 -1.70 21.24
C GLU A 33 -14.53 -0.94 20.63
N LYS A 34 -14.02 0.05 21.35
CA LYS A 34 -12.83 0.82 20.94
C LYS A 34 -11.60 -0.08 20.84
N MET A 35 -11.36 -0.92 21.84
CA MET A 35 -10.27 -1.90 21.84
C MET A 35 -10.41 -2.91 20.69
N ARG A 36 -11.63 -3.35 20.38
CA ARG A 36 -11.90 -4.24 19.24
C ARG A 36 -11.61 -3.55 17.91
N ASN A 37 -12.02 -2.29 17.76
CA ASN A 37 -11.75 -1.50 16.57
C ASN A 37 -10.24 -1.24 16.39
N GLU A 38 -9.51 -1.01 17.47
CA GLU A 38 -8.04 -0.88 17.43
C GLU A 38 -7.37 -2.19 17.01
N ARG A 39 -7.81 -3.34 17.54
CA ARG A 39 -7.32 -4.66 17.12
C ARG A 39 -7.57 -4.95 15.65
N MET A 40 -8.76 -4.63 15.13
CA MET A 40 -9.05 -4.81 13.70
C MET A 40 -8.14 -3.93 12.81
N LYS A 41 -7.86 -2.69 13.25
CA LYS A 41 -6.95 -1.79 12.53
C LYS A 41 -5.52 -2.34 12.53
N THR A 42 -5.03 -2.84 13.67
CA THR A 42 -3.68 -3.41 13.76
C THR A 42 -3.55 -4.69 12.96
N GLU A 43 -4.54 -5.58 13.00
CA GLU A 43 -4.56 -6.80 12.18
C GLU A 43 -4.53 -6.49 10.68
N LYS A 44 -5.33 -5.51 10.23
CA LYS A 44 -5.34 -5.05 8.84
C LYS A 44 -3.97 -4.51 8.43
N LEU A 45 -3.36 -3.68 9.28
CA LEU A 45 -2.03 -3.13 9.03
C LEU A 45 -0.97 -4.24 8.95
N ILE A 46 -0.99 -5.21 9.89
CA ILE A 46 -0.09 -6.36 9.88
C ILE A 46 -0.27 -7.16 8.59
N GLY A 47 -1.51 -7.40 8.14
CA GLY A 47 -1.79 -8.07 6.88
C GLY A 47 -1.19 -7.35 5.67
N GLN A 48 -1.33 -6.03 5.62
CA GLN A 48 -0.73 -5.21 4.56
C GLN A 48 0.80 -5.27 4.58
N LEU A 49 1.42 -5.16 5.76
CA LEU A 49 2.87 -5.22 5.92
C LEU A 49 3.44 -6.59 5.51
N LYS A 50 2.79 -7.68 5.95
CA LYS A 50 3.17 -9.05 5.54
C LYS A 50 3.06 -9.25 4.03
N ALA A 51 2.00 -8.73 3.41
CA ALA A 51 1.84 -8.81 1.96
C ALA A 51 2.93 -8.01 1.22
N ALA A 52 3.26 -6.81 1.72
CA ALA A 52 4.34 -6.00 1.17
C ALA A 52 5.70 -6.70 1.28
N GLU A 53 6.00 -7.29 2.44
CA GLU A 53 7.23 -8.06 2.67
C GLU A 53 7.33 -9.27 1.73
N ALA A 54 6.25 -10.06 1.59
CA ALA A 54 6.21 -11.23 0.72
C ALA A 54 6.46 -10.83 -0.76
N ARG A 55 5.83 -9.75 -1.22
CA ARG A 55 6.10 -9.18 -2.56
C ARG A 55 7.55 -8.72 -2.69
N GLY A 56 8.10 -8.09 -1.65
CA GLY A 56 9.50 -7.70 -1.59
C GLY A 56 10.44 -8.89 -1.76
N ARG A 57 10.22 -9.98 -1.00
CA ARG A 57 11.00 -11.22 -1.11
C ARG A 57 10.92 -11.83 -2.51
N LEU A 58 9.72 -11.94 -3.08
CA LEU A 58 9.53 -12.45 -4.44
C LEU A 58 10.26 -11.59 -5.48
N ARG A 59 10.21 -10.27 -5.33
CA ARG A 59 10.91 -9.35 -6.22
C ARG A 59 12.42 -9.56 -6.16
N VAL A 60 12.99 -9.60 -4.95
CA VAL A 60 14.43 -9.85 -4.76
C VAL A 60 14.83 -11.18 -5.37
N MET A 61 14.09 -12.25 -5.08
CA MET A 61 14.34 -13.58 -5.63
C MET A 61 14.33 -13.59 -7.17
N ARG A 62 13.33 -12.95 -7.79
CA ARG A 62 13.24 -12.83 -9.26
C ARG A 62 14.42 -12.06 -9.83
N ILE A 63 14.81 -10.95 -9.20
CA ILE A 63 15.97 -10.16 -9.63
C ILE A 63 17.26 -10.99 -9.53
N SER A 64 17.47 -11.67 -8.42
CA SER A 64 18.64 -12.51 -8.20
C SER A 64 18.71 -13.66 -9.21
N PHE A 65 17.60 -14.38 -9.42
CA PHE A 65 17.52 -15.44 -10.42
C PHE A 65 17.83 -14.92 -11.83
N GLN A 66 17.19 -13.80 -12.22
CA GLN A 66 17.40 -13.20 -13.52
C GLN A 66 18.85 -12.73 -13.72
N THR A 67 19.47 -12.20 -12.66
CA THR A 67 20.87 -11.78 -12.66
C THR A 67 21.80 -12.98 -12.83
N ALA A 68 21.61 -14.04 -12.02
CA ALA A 68 22.40 -15.26 -12.08
C ALA A 68 22.29 -15.93 -13.47
N LYS A 69 21.06 -16.11 -13.98
CA LYS A 69 20.81 -16.64 -15.32
C LYS A 69 21.53 -15.82 -16.40
N THR A 70 21.49 -14.49 -16.30
CA THR A 70 22.16 -13.61 -17.27
C THR A 70 23.68 -13.77 -17.21
N GLN A 71 24.25 -13.86 -16.00
CA GLN A 71 25.69 -14.06 -15.82
C GLN A 71 26.14 -15.42 -16.35
N GLU A 72 25.38 -16.48 -16.08
CA GLU A 72 25.66 -17.83 -16.57
C GLU A 72 25.64 -17.90 -18.10
N ILE A 73 24.61 -17.37 -18.75
CA ILE A 73 24.54 -17.37 -20.22
C ILE A 73 25.71 -16.56 -20.82
N LYS A 74 26.06 -15.42 -20.22
CA LYS A 74 27.24 -14.64 -20.65
C LYS A 74 28.54 -15.42 -20.52
N HIS A 75 28.71 -16.17 -19.44
CA HIS A 75 29.85 -17.05 -19.26
C HIS A 75 29.88 -18.15 -20.34
N LEU A 76 28.75 -18.79 -20.60
CA LEU A 76 28.65 -19.80 -21.66
C LEU A 76 28.99 -19.24 -23.04
N ILE A 77 28.55 -18.01 -23.36
CA ILE A 77 28.90 -17.29 -24.59
C ILE A 77 30.42 -17.09 -24.70
N ALA A 78 31.06 -16.62 -23.63
CA ALA A 78 32.50 -16.37 -23.60
C ALA A 78 33.34 -17.64 -23.82
N CYS A 79 32.82 -18.80 -23.40
CA CYS A 79 33.48 -20.09 -23.56
C CYS A 79 33.22 -20.77 -24.92
N GLN A 80 32.42 -20.17 -25.82
CA GLN A 80 32.14 -20.79 -27.12
C GLN A 80 33.33 -20.70 -28.09
N LYS A 81 33.62 -21.82 -28.74
CA LYS A 81 34.70 -21.92 -29.76
C LYS A 81 34.36 -21.25 -31.10
N SER A 82 33.09 -20.93 -31.35
CA SER A 82 32.62 -20.38 -32.63
C SER A 82 31.66 -19.21 -32.38
N ALA A 83 31.84 -18.14 -33.15
CA ALA A 83 30.98 -16.96 -33.10
C ALA A 83 29.50 -17.31 -33.35
N LEU A 84 29.21 -18.25 -34.26
CA LEU A 84 27.83 -18.66 -34.54
C LEU A 84 27.15 -19.31 -33.32
N LYS A 85 27.90 -20.11 -32.55
CA LYS A 85 27.40 -20.72 -31.31
C LYS A 85 27.18 -19.67 -30.22
N ALA A 86 28.11 -18.72 -30.10
CA ALA A 86 27.98 -17.57 -29.20
C ALA A 86 26.73 -16.75 -29.49
N VAL A 87 26.46 -16.43 -30.77
CA VAL A 87 25.28 -15.67 -31.20
C VAL A 87 23.98 -16.42 -30.88
N ARG A 88 23.92 -17.75 -31.10
CA ARG A 88 22.75 -18.56 -30.73
C ARG A 88 22.44 -18.50 -29.23
N LEU A 89 23.47 -18.55 -28.38
CA LEU A 89 23.31 -18.41 -26.93
C LEU A 89 22.90 -17.00 -26.52
N GLN A 90 23.31 -15.98 -27.28
CA GLN A 90 22.91 -14.60 -27.01
C GLN A 90 21.39 -14.39 -27.16
N ALA A 91 20.71 -15.15 -28.01
CA ALA A 91 19.25 -15.13 -28.11
C ALA A 91 18.55 -15.61 -26.83
N LEU A 92 19.24 -16.37 -25.96
CA LEU A 92 18.71 -16.83 -24.67
C LEU A 92 18.89 -15.80 -23.55
N VAL A 93 19.74 -14.79 -23.76
CA VAL A 93 19.92 -13.68 -22.82
C VAL A 93 18.63 -12.86 -22.83
N PRO A 94 17.93 -12.72 -21.69
CA PRO A 94 16.68 -11.99 -21.70
C PRO A 94 16.91 -10.54 -22.15
N PRO A 95 16.06 -10.00 -23.04
CA PRO A 95 16.23 -8.66 -23.54
C PRO A 95 16.20 -7.71 -22.35
N LYS A 96 17.28 -6.95 -22.16
CA LYS A 96 17.22 -5.81 -21.25
C LYS A 96 16.24 -4.85 -21.90
N GLN A 97 15.06 -4.71 -21.30
CA GLN A 97 14.28 -3.50 -21.49
C GLN A 97 15.16 -2.38 -20.96
N THR A 98 15.94 -1.77 -21.84
CA THR A 98 16.32 -0.39 -21.64
C THR A 98 14.98 0.28 -21.44
N LYS A 99 14.68 0.63 -20.18
CA LYS A 99 13.80 1.74 -19.92
C LYS A 99 14.50 2.89 -20.60
N GLY A 100 14.25 3.06 -21.90
CA GLY A 100 14.38 4.34 -22.51
C GLY A 100 13.48 5.17 -21.65
N ASN A 101 14.08 5.90 -20.71
CA ASN A 101 13.46 7.10 -20.21
C ASN A 101 13.28 7.90 -21.50
N MET A 102 12.14 7.72 -22.17
CA MET A 102 11.68 8.67 -23.16
C MET A 102 11.44 9.92 -22.32
N LYS A 103 12.54 10.62 -22.09
CA LYS A 103 12.53 11.93 -21.49
C LYS A 103 11.64 12.73 -22.41
N ASP A 104 10.69 13.43 -21.83
CA ASP A 104 9.88 14.32 -22.63
C ASP A 104 10.80 15.29 -23.37
N LEU A 105 10.71 15.27 -24.69
CA LEU A 105 11.52 16.09 -25.58
C LEU A 105 10.88 17.46 -25.77
N LEU A 106 9.63 17.64 -25.35
CA LEU A 106 8.91 18.90 -25.48
C LEU A 106 9.45 19.89 -24.44
N SER A 107 9.98 21.02 -24.92
CA SER A 107 10.33 22.14 -24.04
C SER A 107 9.04 22.76 -23.47
N LYS A 108 9.14 23.55 -22.40
CA LYS A 108 7.97 24.22 -21.82
C LYS A 108 7.23 25.09 -22.84
N VAL A 109 7.98 25.84 -23.67
CA VAL A 109 7.41 26.71 -24.70
C VAL A 109 6.69 25.90 -25.79
N ASP A 110 7.30 24.79 -26.21
CA ASP A 110 6.67 23.90 -27.19
C ASP A 110 5.42 23.24 -26.62
N ARG A 111 5.41 22.94 -25.32
CA ARG A 111 4.26 22.39 -24.62
C ARG A 111 3.12 23.39 -24.54
N ASP A 112 3.39 24.63 -24.13
CA ASP A 112 2.37 25.69 -24.08
C ASP A 112 1.73 25.90 -25.47
N ARG A 113 2.56 25.83 -26.53
CA ARG A 113 2.08 25.91 -27.92
C ARG A 113 1.19 24.72 -28.29
N VAL A 114 1.57 23.51 -27.91
CA VAL A 114 0.80 22.29 -28.18
C VAL A 114 -0.52 22.30 -27.41
N GLU A 115 -0.50 22.69 -26.14
CA GLU A 115 -1.70 22.83 -25.30
C GLU A 115 -2.67 23.86 -25.89
N LEU A 116 -2.14 24.99 -26.37
CA LEU A 116 -2.94 25.99 -27.08
C LEU A 116 -3.58 25.42 -28.37
N LEU A 117 -2.82 24.69 -29.19
CA LEU A 117 -3.34 24.11 -30.43
C LEU A 117 -4.39 23.02 -30.19
N LEU A 118 -4.25 22.28 -29.08
CA LEU A 118 -5.17 21.21 -28.68
C LEU A 118 -6.35 21.70 -27.84
N ASN A 119 -6.40 22.99 -27.50
CA ASN A 119 -7.32 23.56 -26.50
C ASN A 119 -7.27 22.81 -25.16
N ASP A 120 -6.10 22.29 -24.79
CA ASP A 120 -5.85 21.53 -23.56
C ASP A 120 -5.34 22.46 -22.45
N TYR A 121 -6.17 23.43 -22.04
CA TYR A 121 -5.79 24.44 -21.03
C TYR A 121 -5.59 23.86 -19.62
N GLU A 122 -6.19 22.70 -19.37
CA GLU A 122 -6.06 21.97 -18.10
C GLU A 122 -4.91 20.95 -18.14
N GLY A 123 -4.24 20.79 -19.29
CA GLY A 123 -3.12 19.89 -19.50
C GLY A 123 -3.48 18.41 -19.27
N LEU A 124 -4.73 18.02 -19.51
CA LEU A 124 -5.24 16.67 -19.27
C LEU A 124 -4.72 15.65 -20.30
N LEU A 125 -4.38 16.11 -21.50
CA LEU A 125 -3.89 15.29 -22.62
C LEU A 125 -2.36 15.33 -22.71
N THR A 126 -1.74 16.46 -22.34
CA THR A 126 -0.30 16.69 -22.48
C THR A 126 0.51 16.39 -21.21
N ASN A 127 -0.03 16.57 -20.00
CA ASN A 127 0.70 16.29 -18.76
C ASN A 127 0.75 14.80 -18.46
N ARG A 128 1.79 14.14 -18.95
CA ARG A 128 2.16 12.80 -18.48
C ARG A 128 3.01 12.95 -17.22
N THR A 129 2.44 12.70 -16.05
CA THR A 129 3.22 12.42 -14.83
C THR A 129 4.00 11.11 -15.06
N ILE A 130 5.30 11.23 -15.30
CA ILE A 130 6.25 10.09 -15.30
C ILE A 130 6.75 9.88 -13.88
#